data_AF-A0A8S4A2I8-F1
#
_entry.id   AF-A0A8S4A2I8-F1
#
_cell.length_a   1.000
_cell.length_b   1.000
_cell.length_c   1.000
_cell.angle_alpha   90.00
_cell.angle_beta   90.00
_cell.angle_gamma   90.00
#
_symmetry.space_group_name_H-M   'P 1'
#
loop_
_entity.id
_entity.type
_entity.pdbx_description
1 polymer ?
#
loop_
_entity_poly.entity_id
_entity_poly.type
_entity_poly.pdbx_seq_one_letter_code
_entity_poly.pdbx_strand_id
1 'polypeptide(L)'
;MGDFNGRVGKRRSPWERYLGPFSDTTTDCNRNGEHLLNLCAEQDLYITNTFYQHRQSQVKTWYKWNNLDQASQIDFILVRQRQKRTVRDSKAVPNAGLDSDHRPVVMNICNSSRNSLHKQKREEIINTKKLEEENIKHEFELEITKAFADIAKEPVRIEEEWDYYKSTITKILKDKCGTRKTGKGKKKGTAWWNEEVKEAVSNKKKMFQIWLKTKDEKDYIRYRLTRRDTKRTIKKSKEESWKKYGEHLTQLCTESPRDFYKS
;
A
#
# COMPACT_ATOMS: atom_id res chain seq x y z
N MET A 1 -15.94 -7.35 7.11
CA MET A 1 -15.80 -5.90 6.91
C MET A 1 -16.35 -5.56 5.55
N GLY A 2 -17.01 -4.41 5.41
CA GLY A 2 -17.59 -3.99 4.14
C GLY A 2 -18.78 -3.07 4.33
N ASP A 3 -19.48 -2.82 3.22
CA ASP A 3 -20.76 -2.13 3.19
C ASP A 3 -21.89 -3.10 3.55
N PHE A 4 -22.61 -2.80 4.62
CA PHE A 4 -23.75 -3.59 5.09
C PHE A 4 -25.10 -2.98 4.67
N ASN A 5 -25.10 -1.78 4.08
CA ASN A 5 -26.31 -1.00 3.80
C ASN A 5 -27.24 -0.88 5.03
N GLY A 6 -26.65 -0.96 6.23
CA GLY A 6 -27.34 -1.00 7.51
C GLY A 6 -27.00 0.23 8.34
N ARG A 7 -28.00 0.89 8.89
CA ARG A 7 -27.82 1.98 9.86
C ARG A 7 -28.17 1.40 11.22
N VAL A 8 -27.21 1.41 12.14
CA VAL A 8 -27.38 0.88 13.51
C VAL A 8 -28.10 1.86 14.44
N GLY A 9 -28.06 3.14 14.08
CA GLY A 9 -28.74 4.24 14.76
C GLY A 9 -28.27 4.53 16.19
N LYS A 10 -29.07 5.34 16.89
CA LYS A 10 -28.77 5.84 18.25
C LYS A 10 -29.08 4.86 19.38
N ARG A 11 -30.00 3.91 19.16
CA ARG A 11 -30.47 3.00 20.22
C ARG A 11 -29.41 1.94 20.48
N ARG A 12 -28.86 1.95 21.70
CA ARG A 12 -27.83 0.98 22.10
C ARG A 12 -28.37 -0.22 22.85
N SER A 13 -29.49 -0.13 23.56
CA SER A 13 -30.05 -1.27 24.28
C SER A 13 -30.87 -2.19 23.37
N PRO A 14 -30.63 -3.52 23.36
CA PRO A 14 -29.78 -4.34 24.25
C PRO A 14 -28.36 -4.67 23.71
N TRP A 15 -27.85 -3.89 22.76
CA TRP A 15 -26.63 -4.13 21.97
C TRP A 15 -25.36 -3.49 22.54
N GLU A 16 -25.33 -2.98 23.77
CA GLU A 16 -24.22 -2.19 24.32
C GLU A 16 -22.86 -2.90 24.26
N ARG A 17 -22.90 -4.23 24.30
CA ARG A 17 -21.73 -5.12 24.17
C ARG A 17 -21.10 -5.04 22.77
N TYR A 18 -21.91 -4.90 21.73
CA TYR A 18 -21.52 -5.02 20.32
C TYR A 18 -21.51 -3.69 19.57
N LEU A 19 -22.31 -2.72 20.03
CA LEU A 19 -22.47 -1.38 19.49
C LEU A 19 -21.90 -0.32 20.46
N GLY A 20 -20.91 0.42 19.98
CA GLY A 20 -20.24 1.45 20.76
C GLY A 20 -21.06 2.75 20.88
N PRO A 21 -20.69 3.63 21.83
CA PRO A 21 -21.40 4.88 22.09
C PRO A 21 -21.20 5.96 21.01
N PHE A 22 -20.26 5.79 20.10
CA PHE A 22 -19.86 6.78 19.10
C PHE A 22 -20.25 6.38 17.68
N SER A 23 -21.29 5.55 17.53
CA SER A 23 -21.94 5.31 16.24
C SER A 23 -22.61 6.57 15.71
N ASP A 24 -23.03 6.52 14.46
CA ASP A 24 -23.87 7.54 13.85
C ASP A 24 -25.26 7.61 14.50
N THR A 25 -25.48 8.64 15.32
CA THR A 25 -26.74 8.87 16.04
C THR A 25 -27.73 9.74 15.28
N THR A 26 -27.39 10.26 14.09
CA THR A 26 -28.27 11.16 13.33
C THR A 26 -29.29 10.41 12.48
N THR A 27 -29.22 9.08 12.44
CA THR A 27 -30.13 8.22 11.68
C THR A 27 -30.72 7.17 12.59
N ASP A 28 -31.95 6.75 12.31
CA ASP A 28 -32.56 5.64 13.02
C ASP A 28 -32.06 4.30 12.49
N CYS A 29 -32.19 3.27 13.33
CA CYS A 29 -31.86 1.91 12.94
C CYS A 29 -32.79 1.46 11.81
N ASN A 30 -32.24 0.94 10.71
CA ASN A 30 -33.04 0.33 9.64
C ASN A 30 -33.00 -1.20 9.74
N ARG A 31 -33.84 -1.89 8.96
CA ARG A 31 -33.91 -3.37 8.95
C ARG A 31 -32.54 -4.04 8.77
N ASN A 32 -31.71 -3.55 7.85
CA ASN A 32 -30.36 -4.07 7.64
C ASN A 32 -29.44 -3.84 8.86
N GLY A 33 -29.59 -2.70 9.54
CA GLY A 33 -28.88 -2.42 10.78
C GLY A 33 -29.30 -3.34 11.91
N GLU A 34 -30.59 -3.67 12.01
CA GLU A 34 -31.10 -4.64 12.98
C GLU A 34 -30.57 -6.05 12.71
N HIS A 35 -30.57 -6.49 11.44
CA HIS A 35 -29.92 -7.75 11.04
C HIS A 35 -28.42 -7.76 11.36
N LEU A 36 -27.72 -6.64 11.15
CA LEU A 36 -26.30 -6.51 11.51
C LEU A 36 -26.09 -6.65 13.02
N LEU A 37 -26.95 -6.04 13.84
CA LEU A 37 -26.86 -6.11 15.30
C LEU A 37 -27.15 -7.53 15.81
N ASN A 38 -28.17 -8.20 15.25
CA ASN A 38 -28.46 -9.61 15.54
C ASN A 38 -27.28 -10.51 15.19
N LEU A 39 -26.71 -10.37 13.99
CA LEU A 39 -25.50 -11.09 13.57
C LEU A 39 -24.35 -10.87 14.55
N CYS A 40 -24.16 -9.63 15.02
CA CYS A 40 -23.11 -9.31 15.98
C CYS A 40 -23.36 -9.99 17.33
N ALA A 41 -24.61 -10.09 17.77
CA ALA A 41 -24.93 -10.78 19.01
C ALA A 41 -24.77 -12.30 18.91
N GLU A 42 -25.24 -12.91 17.82
CA GLU A 42 -25.13 -14.34 17.58
C GLU A 42 -23.67 -14.81 17.45
N GLN A 43 -22.83 -14.00 16.79
CA GLN A 43 -21.44 -14.36 16.47
C GLN A 43 -20.41 -13.72 17.41
N ASP A 44 -20.86 -13.07 18.49
CA ASP A 44 -20.03 -12.32 19.44
C ASP A 44 -19.04 -11.35 18.74
N LEU A 45 -19.57 -10.57 17.80
CA LEU A 45 -18.85 -9.59 17.00
C LEU A 45 -19.02 -8.17 17.53
N TYR A 46 -17.95 -7.40 17.39
CA TYR A 46 -17.76 -6.06 17.87
C TYR A 46 -17.62 -5.11 16.68
N ILE A 47 -18.50 -4.09 16.60
CA ILE A 47 -18.51 -3.10 15.52
C ILE A 47 -17.46 -2.03 15.81
N THR A 48 -16.24 -2.19 15.31
CA THR A 48 -15.07 -1.44 15.81
C THR A 48 -15.23 0.08 15.67
N ASN A 49 -15.74 0.55 14.53
CA ASN A 49 -15.82 1.97 14.18
C ASN A 49 -17.01 2.70 14.82
N THR A 50 -17.57 2.13 15.89
CA THR A 50 -18.59 2.76 16.74
C THR A 50 -18.11 2.99 18.18
N PHE A 51 -16.95 2.45 18.57
CA PHE A 51 -16.44 2.52 19.95
C PHE A 51 -15.40 3.61 20.21
N TYR A 52 -14.93 4.29 19.17
CA TYR A 52 -13.94 5.35 19.29
C TYR A 52 -14.56 6.69 18.95
N GLN A 53 -14.30 7.70 19.78
CA GLN A 53 -14.83 9.03 19.58
C GLN A 53 -14.10 9.73 18.43
N HIS A 54 -14.85 10.17 17.44
CA HIS A 54 -14.34 10.88 16.28
C HIS A 54 -15.22 12.06 15.90
N ARG A 55 -14.67 13.00 15.13
CA ARG A 55 -15.48 14.05 14.49
C ARG A 55 -16.40 13.41 13.45
N GLN A 56 -17.54 14.06 13.17
CA GLN A 56 -18.59 13.52 12.29
C GLN A 56 -18.06 13.09 10.90
N SER A 57 -17.10 13.83 10.31
CA SER A 57 -16.50 13.48 9.02
C SER A 57 -15.69 12.17 9.01
N GLN A 58 -15.35 11.64 10.17
CA GLN A 58 -14.65 10.37 10.38
C GLN A 58 -15.56 9.24 10.88
N VAL A 59 -16.84 9.53 11.17
CA VAL A 59 -17.86 8.53 11.50
C VAL A 59 -18.64 8.12 10.26
N LYS A 60 -19.06 9.11 9.46
CA LYS A 60 -19.86 8.88 8.24
C LYS A 60 -19.01 8.19 7.16
N THR A 61 -19.52 7.10 6.60
CA THR A 61 -18.83 6.29 5.60
C THR A 61 -19.42 6.44 4.22
N TRP A 62 -20.67 6.88 4.10
CA TRP A 62 -21.33 7.15 2.83
C TRP A 62 -21.90 8.56 2.80
N TYR A 63 -21.90 9.19 1.63
CA TYR A 63 -22.51 10.49 1.39
C TYR A 63 -23.22 10.54 0.04
N LYS A 64 -24.29 11.32 -0.05
CA LYS A 64 -24.94 11.56 -1.34
C LYS A 64 -24.08 12.47 -2.20
N TRP A 65 -23.83 12.06 -3.45
CA TRP A 65 -22.92 12.74 -4.37
C TRP A 65 -23.18 14.24 -4.54
N ASN A 66 -24.45 14.65 -4.58
CA ASN A 66 -24.87 16.04 -4.77
C ASN A 66 -25.19 16.78 -3.46
N ASN A 67 -25.14 16.10 -2.31
CA ASN A 67 -25.43 16.69 -1.01
C ASN A 67 -24.65 15.97 0.09
N LEU A 68 -23.50 16.55 0.47
CA LEU A 68 -22.64 16.01 1.51
C LEU A 68 -23.27 16.03 2.92
N ASP A 69 -24.33 16.80 3.11
CA ASP A 69 -25.06 16.86 4.37
C ASP A 69 -25.98 15.63 4.53
N GLN A 70 -26.33 14.95 3.43
CA GLN A 70 -26.96 13.62 3.46
C GLN A 70 -25.89 12.53 3.53
N ALA A 71 -25.57 12.10 4.75
CA ALA A 71 -24.53 11.11 5.00
C ALA A 71 -24.96 10.09 6.06
N SER A 72 -24.46 8.86 5.95
CA SER A 72 -24.74 7.75 6.89
C SER A 72 -23.48 6.95 7.19
N GLN A 73 -23.48 6.24 8.32
CA GLN A 73 -22.52 5.18 8.60
C GLN A 73 -23.13 3.82 8.20
N ILE A 74 -22.62 3.23 7.12
CA ILE A 74 -23.09 1.94 6.56
C ILE A 74 -21.96 0.93 6.30
N ASP A 75 -20.71 1.39 6.33
CA ASP A 75 -19.53 0.55 6.22
C ASP A 75 -18.97 0.24 7.61
N PHE A 76 -18.86 -1.05 7.92
CA PHE A 76 -18.42 -1.49 9.25
C PHE A 76 -17.26 -2.49 9.18
N ILE A 77 -16.42 -2.41 10.21
CA ILE A 77 -15.40 -3.41 10.48
C ILE A 77 -15.85 -4.17 11.73
N LEU A 78 -16.07 -5.47 11.55
CA LEU A 78 -16.50 -6.38 12.61
C LEU A 78 -15.30 -7.21 13.05
N VAL A 79 -15.10 -7.31 14.36
CA VAL A 79 -14.02 -8.10 14.97
C VAL A 79 -14.62 -8.98 16.07
N ARG A 80 -14.09 -10.18 16.34
CA ARG A 80 -14.58 -10.98 17.47
C ARG A 80 -14.30 -10.27 18.79
N GLN A 81 -15.22 -10.33 19.75
CA GLN A 81 -15.06 -9.66 21.04
C GLN A 81 -13.78 -10.04 21.80
N ARG A 82 -13.37 -11.31 21.75
CA ARG A 82 -12.08 -11.76 22.31
C ARG A 82 -10.85 -11.03 21.76
N GLN A 83 -10.94 -10.48 20.55
CA GLN A 83 -9.87 -9.72 19.89
C GLN A 83 -10.02 -8.20 20.06
N LYS A 84 -11.01 -7.72 20.82
CA LYS A 84 -11.22 -6.27 21.06
C LYS A 84 -9.96 -5.56 21.55
N ARG A 85 -9.15 -6.21 22.38
CA ARG A 85 -7.88 -5.67 22.91
C ARG A 85 -6.81 -5.40 21.84
N THR A 86 -6.91 -6.04 20.66
CA THR A 86 -5.97 -5.79 19.55
C THR A 86 -6.36 -4.55 18.75
N VAL A 87 -7.60 -4.07 18.84
CA VAL A 87 -8.06 -2.90 18.09
C VAL A 87 -7.67 -1.63 18.86
N ARG A 88 -6.97 -0.72 18.19
CA ARG A 88 -6.52 0.56 18.78
C ARG A 88 -7.41 1.73 18.38
N ASP A 89 -7.84 1.75 17.14
CA ASP A 89 -8.67 2.80 16.56
C ASP A 89 -9.36 2.27 15.30
N SER A 90 -10.53 2.80 14.93
CA SER A 90 -11.06 2.59 13.58
C SER A 90 -12.04 3.69 13.17
N LYS A 91 -11.87 4.22 11.96
CA LYS A 91 -12.59 5.40 11.49
C LYS A 91 -12.66 5.48 9.97
N ALA A 92 -13.63 6.22 9.48
CA ALA A 92 -13.68 6.65 8.09
C ALA A 92 -12.58 7.68 7.80
N VAL A 93 -12.00 7.61 6.60
CA VAL A 93 -10.99 8.56 6.13
C VAL A 93 -11.62 9.54 5.15
N PRO A 94 -11.98 10.77 5.59
CA PRO A 94 -12.49 11.78 4.68
C PRO A 94 -11.39 12.24 3.72
N ASN A 95 -11.80 12.71 2.53
CA ASN A 95 -10.90 13.29 1.53
C ASN A 95 -9.76 12.36 1.07
N ALA A 96 -10.00 11.04 1.05
CA ALA A 96 -9.05 10.04 0.56
C ALA A 96 -8.71 10.19 -0.94
N GLY A 97 -9.31 11.15 -1.66
CA GLY A 97 -9.10 11.39 -3.08
C GLY A 97 -9.73 10.33 -3.99
N LEU A 98 -10.48 9.40 -3.39
CA LEU A 98 -11.26 8.38 -4.07
C LEU A 98 -12.46 9.01 -4.75
N ASP A 99 -12.83 8.44 -5.87
CA ASP A 99 -13.91 8.90 -6.73
C ASP A 99 -15.19 8.09 -6.48
N SER A 100 -15.55 7.93 -5.20
CA SER A 100 -16.68 7.14 -4.72
C SER A 100 -17.44 7.95 -3.68
N ASP A 101 -18.74 7.71 -3.61
CA ASP A 101 -19.65 8.14 -2.54
C ASP A 101 -19.39 7.44 -1.19
N HIS A 102 -18.55 6.40 -1.17
CA HIS A 102 -18.03 5.78 0.04
C HIS A 102 -16.67 6.34 0.45
N ARG A 103 -16.47 6.45 1.77
CA ARG A 103 -15.21 6.77 2.43
C ARG A 103 -14.60 5.48 2.96
N PRO A 104 -13.30 5.24 2.71
CA PRO A 104 -12.66 4.05 3.20
C PRO A 104 -12.61 4.08 4.73
N VAL A 105 -12.94 2.94 5.35
CA VAL A 105 -12.82 2.75 6.79
C VAL A 105 -11.50 2.05 7.06
N VAL A 106 -10.70 2.63 7.96
CA VAL A 106 -9.39 2.10 8.35
C VAL A 106 -9.46 1.68 9.81
N MET A 107 -8.83 0.53 10.12
CA MET A 107 -8.66 0.03 11.47
C MET A 107 -7.17 -0.10 11.80
N ASN A 108 -6.77 0.48 12.94
CA ASN A 108 -5.45 0.31 13.51
C ASN A 108 -5.48 -0.86 14.49
N ILE A 109 -4.63 -1.85 14.25
CA ILE A 109 -4.48 -3.02 15.11
C ILE A 109 -3.09 -3.06 15.75
N CYS A 110 -3.03 -3.50 17.00
CA CYS A 110 -1.82 -3.78 17.74
C CYS A 110 -1.72 -5.30 17.91
N ASN A 111 -0.69 -5.90 17.32
CA ASN A 111 -0.38 -7.31 17.51
C ASN A 111 0.73 -7.43 18.55
N SER A 112 0.35 -7.66 19.81
CA SER A 112 1.31 -7.86 20.91
C SER A 112 2.23 -9.08 20.70
N SER A 113 1.84 -10.02 19.83
CA SER A 113 2.61 -11.22 19.48
C SER A 113 3.61 -11.03 18.33
N ARG A 114 3.68 -9.85 17.71
CA ARG A 114 4.73 -9.52 16.71
C ARG A 114 5.76 -8.57 17.30
N ASN A 115 6.25 -8.87 18.50
CA ASN A 115 7.62 -8.50 18.82
C ASN A 115 8.51 -9.27 17.85
N SER A 116 9.20 -8.57 16.94
CA SER A 116 10.21 -9.15 16.04
C SER A 116 9.70 -10.20 15.04
N LEU A 117 8.79 -9.83 14.13
CA LEU A 117 9.09 -10.26 12.76
C LEU A 117 10.30 -9.42 12.38
N HIS A 118 11.48 -10.02 12.55
CA HIS A 118 12.76 -9.62 11.96
C HIS A 118 12.48 -8.55 10.91
N LYS A 119 12.69 -7.25 11.24
CA LYS A 119 12.90 -6.26 10.18
C LYS A 119 14.03 -6.91 9.39
N GLN A 120 13.73 -7.53 8.24
CA GLN A 120 14.75 -8.20 7.46
C GLN A 120 15.83 -7.16 7.31
N LYS A 121 16.95 -7.39 8.00
CA LYS A 121 18.03 -6.44 8.04
C LYS A 121 18.40 -6.30 6.57
N ARG A 122 18.37 -5.07 6.06
CA ARG A 122 18.75 -4.84 4.67
C ARG A 122 20.23 -5.17 4.62
N GLU A 123 20.54 -6.39 4.20
CA GLU A 123 21.92 -6.84 4.08
C GLU A 123 22.45 -6.34 2.75
N GLU A 124 23.62 -5.71 2.82
CA GLU A 124 24.39 -5.35 1.64
C GLU A 124 25.12 -6.60 1.17
N ILE A 125 24.63 -7.18 0.08
CA ILE A 125 25.26 -8.32 -0.59
C ILE A 125 26.03 -7.82 -1.81
N ILE A 126 27.09 -8.53 -2.18
CA ILE A 126 27.87 -8.22 -3.38
C ILE A 126 26.96 -8.34 -4.61
N ASN A 127 27.05 -7.38 -5.53
CA ASN A 127 26.26 -7.39 -6.75
C ASN A 127 26.94 -8.22 -7.85
N THR A 128 26.92 -9.55 -7.71
CA THR A 128 27.56 -10.48 -8.66
C THR A 128 27.04 -10.37 -10.09
N LYS A 129 25.85 -9.80 -10.32
CA LYS A 129 25.32 -9.54 -11.66
C LYS A 129 26.20 -8.61 -12.50
N LYS A 130 26.97 -7.72 -11.87
CA LYS A 130 27.89 -6.86 -12.60
C LYS A 130 29.02 -7.61 -13.32
N LEU A 131 29.27 -8.86 -12.95
CA LEU A 131 30.23 -9.72 -13.66
C LEU A 131 29.70 -10.20 -15.03
N GLU A 132 28.42 -9.97 -15.34
CA GLU A 132 27.88 -10.17 -16.69
C GLU A 132 28.34 -9.06 -17.66
N GLU A 133 28.85 -7.93 -17.14
CA GLU A 133 29.43 -6.86 -17.95
C GLU A 133 30.91 -7.19 -18.26
N GLU A 134 31.27 -7.31 -19.54
CA GLU A 134 32.58 -7.80 -19.98
C GLU A 134 33.75 -6.96 -19.42
N ASN A 135 33.58 -5.65 -19.32
CA ASN A 135 34.61 -4.74 -18.78
C ASN A 135 34.89 -5.02 -17.29
N ILE A 136 33.84 -5.21 -16.49
CA ILE A 136 33.97 -5.43 -15.04
C ILE A 136 34.55 -6.82 -14.78
N LYS A 137 34.16 -7.80 -15.59
CA LYS A 137 34.73 -9.15 -15.54
C LYS A 137 36.23 -9.13 -15.84
N HIS A 138 36.65 -8.42 -16.89
CA HIS A 138 38.06 -8.32 -17.25
C HIS A 138 38.91 -7.63 -16.17
N GLU A 139 38.42 -6.51 -15.63
CA GLU A 139 39.10 -5.82 -14.52
C GLU A 139 39.22 -6.70 -13.26
N PHE A 140 38.18 -7.49 -12.97
CA PHE A 140 38.17 -8.42 -11.85
C PHE A 140 39.20 -9.53 -12.02
N GLU A 141 39.29 -10.14 -13.21
CA GLU A 141 40.28 -11.18 -13.54
C GLU A 141 41.71 -10.66 -13.41
N LEU A 142 41.99 -9.45 -13.88
CA LEU A 142 43.30 -8.81 -13.74
C LEU A 142 43.68 -8.57 -12.28
N GLU A 143 42.77 -8.03 -11.47
CA GLU A 143 43.00 -7.77 -10.05
C GLU A 143 43.23 -9.08 -9.25
N ILE A 144 42.45 -10.13 -9.53
CA ILE A 144 42.63 -11.43 -8.89
C ILE A 144 43.99 -12.04 -9.26
N THR A 145 44.36 -11.98 -10.54
CA THR A 145 45.62 -12.55 -11.02
C THR A 145 46.81 -11.84 -10.38
N LYS A 146 46.74 -10.50 -10.22
CA LYS A 146 47.76 -9.72 -9.50
C LYS A 146 47.79 -10.05 -8.01
N ALA A 147 46.63 -10.11 -7.36
CA ALA A 147 46.54 -10.35 -5.91
C ALA A 147 47.08 -11.74 -5.51
N PHE A 148 47.02 -12.71 -6.43
CA PHE A 148 47.48 -14.08 -6.19
C PHE A 148 48.79 -14.45 -6.88
N ALA A 149 49.47 -13.50 -7.52
CA ALA A 149 50.77 -13.73 -8.18
C ALA A 149 51.88 -14.09 -7.18
N ASP A 150 51.84 -13.50 -5.97
CA ASP A 150 52.92 -13.57 -4.97
C ASP A 150 52.56 -14.42 -3.73
N ILE A 151 51.57 -15.31 -3.82
CA ILE A 151 51.24 -16.18 -2.67
C ILE A 151 52.44 -17.08 -2.37
N ALA A 152 53.05 -16.85 -1.20
CA ALA A 152 54.14 -17.65 -0.69
C ALA A 152 53.69 -19.12 -0.52
N LYS A 153 54.49 -20.06 -1.04
CA LYS A 153 54.26 -21.51 -1.00
C LYS A 153 54.50 -22.15 0.38
N GLU A 154 54.56 -21.37 1.44
CA GLU A 154 54.84 -21.90 2.78
C GLU A 154 53.56 -22.43 3.44
N PRO A 155 53.64 -23.52 4.22
CA PRO A 155 52.47 -24.19 4.77
C PRO A 155 51.86 -23.32 5.88
N VAL A 156 50.95 -22.44 5.48
CA VAL A 156 50.03 -21.79 6.38
C VAL A 156 48.91 -22.78 6.69
N ARG A 157 48.34 -22.67 7.88
CA ARG A 157 47.23 -23.52 8.31
C ARG A 157 46.09 -23.39 7.29
N ILE A 158 45.48 -24.51 6.85
CA ILE A 158 44.48 -24.53 5.77
C ILE A 158 43.35 -23.51 5.99
N GLU A 159 42.92 -23.34 7.24
CA GLU A 159 41.90 -22.38 7.62
C GLU A 159 42.32 -20.92 7.40
N GLU A 160 43.59 -20.60 7.65
CA GLU A 160 44.16 -19.27 7.48
C GLU A 160 44.36 -18.93 5.99
N GLU A 161 44.78 -19.91 5.18
CA GLU A 161 44.84 -19.75 3.72
C GLU A 161 43.45 -19.51 3.12
N TRP A 162 42.47 -20.30 3.54
CA TRP A 162 41.09 -20.16 3.07
C TRP A 162 40.50 -18.79 3.42
N ASP A 163 40.72 -18.30 4.65
CA ASP A 163 40.26 -16.98 5.06
C ASP A 163 40.97 -15.85 4.28
N TYR A 164 42.25 -16.01 3.94
CA TYR A 164 42.97 -15.09 3.06
C TYR A 164 42.37 -15.05 1.65
N TYR A 165 42.16 -16.20 1.00
CA TYR A 165 41.54 -16.26 -0.33
C TYR A 165 40.14 -15.66 -0.33
N LYS A 166 39.31 -16.07 0.63
CA LYS A 166 37.93 -15.62 0.75
C LYS A 166 37.86 -14.11 0.98
N SER A 167 38.65 -13.57 1.90
CA SER A 167 38.64 -12.13 2.21
C SER A 167 39.14 -11.30 1.03
N THR A 168 40.18 -11.76 0.33
CA THR A 168 40.74 -11.10 -0.87
C THR A 168 39.73 -11.06 -2.01
N ILE A 169 39.14 -12.21 -2.36
CA ILE A 169 38.10 -12.29 -3.41
C ILE A 169 36.90 -11.42 -3.03
N THR A 170 36.43 -11.50 -1.79
CA THR A 170 35.28 -10.72 -1.32
C THR A 170 35.57 -9.21 -1.37
N LYS A 171 36.81 -8.78 -1.10
CA LYS A 171 37.25 -7.39 -1.16
C LYS A 171 37.28 -6.87 -2.60
N ILE A 172 37.92 -7.60 -3.51
CA ILE A 172 37.99 -7.23 -4.93
C ILE A 172 36.58 -7.20 -5.53
N LEU A 173 35.74 -8.20 -5.21
CA LEU A 173 34.34 -8.21 -5.64
C LEU A 173 33.56 -7.01 -5.10
N LYS A 174 33.77 -6.61 -3.84
CA LYS A 174 33.12 -5.42 -3.28
C LYS A 174 33.59 -4.14 -3.97
N ASP A 175 34.87 -4.04 -4.30
CA ASP A 175 35.46 -2.88 -4.98
C ASP A 175 34.93 -2.74 -6.41
N LYS A 176 35.00 -3.82 -7.21
CA LYS A 176 34.62 -3.80 -8.62
C LYS A 176 33.11 -3.89 -8.85
N CYS A 177 32.44 -4.82 -8.19
CA CYS A 177 31.00 -5.05 -8.41
C CYS A 177 30.11 -4.15 -7.53
N GLY A 178 30.66 -3.59 -6.45
CA GLY A 178 29.89 -2.88 -5.44
C GLY A 178 28.92 -3.81 -4.68
N THR A 179 28.14 -3.20 -3.79
CA THR A 179 27.10 -3.90 -3.01
C THR A 179 25.70 -3.49 -3.46
N ARG A 180 24.78 -4.46 -3.48
CA ARG A 180 23.34 -4.23 -3.61
C ARG A 180 22.64 -4.52 -2.29
N LYS A 181 21.62 -3.74 -1.98
CA LYS A 181 20.79 -3.97 -0.79
C LYS A 181 19.78 -5.07 -1.07
N THR A 182 19.73 -6.08 -0.21
CA THR A 182 18.65 -7.07 -0.18
C THR A 182 17.41 -6.46 0.47
N GLY A 183 16.26 -6.81 -0.09
CA GLY A 183 14.96 -6.30 0.32
C GLY A 183 14.21 -5.67 -0.86
N LYS A 184 12.88 -5.61 -0.72
CA LYS A 184 12.03 -4.92 -1.70
C LYS A 184 12.53 -3.48 -1.78
N GLY A 185 13.16 -3.11 -2.90
CA GLY A 185 13.44 -1.72 -3.24
C GLY A 185 12.16 -0.90 -3.17
N LYS A 186 12.25 0.44 -3.25
CA LYS A 186 11.05 1.25 -3.46
C LYS A 186 10.28 0.61 -4.62
N LYS A 187 9.05 0.13 -4.35
CA LYS A 187 8.18 -0.38 -5.42
C LYS A 187 8.19 0.72 -6.47
N LYS A 188 8.72 0.44 -7.66
CA LYS A 188 8.60 1.37 -8.78
C LYS A 188 7.11 1.66 -8.89
N GLY A 189 6.75 2.95 -8.88
CA GLY A 189 5.35 3.34 -9.06
C GLY A 189 4.79 2.63 -10.29
N THR A 190 3.49 2.34 -10.28
CA THR A 190 2.85 1.78 -11.48
C THR A 190 3.18 2.65 -12.69
N ALA A 191 3.56 2.06 -13.83
CA ALA A 191 4.07 2.79 -14.98
C ALA A 191 3.10 3.84 -15.55
N TRP A 192 1.79 3.63 -15.38
CA TRP A 192 0.74 4.60 -15.72
C TRP A 192 0.64 5.81 -14.76
N TRP A 193 1.37 5.81 -13.64
CA TRP A 193 1.37 6.91 -12.67
C TRP A 193 2.43 7.97 -13.05
N ASN A 194 2.20 8.65 -14.16
CA ASN A 194 3.07 9.69 -14.71
C ASN A 194 2.75 11.09 -14.13
N GLU A 195 3.54 12.11 -14.53
CA GLU A 195 3.38 13.46 -14.00
C GLU A 195 2.04 14.12 -14.41
N GLU A 196 1.60 13.89 -15.64
CA GLU A 196 0.30 14.35 -16.15
C GLU A 196 -0.87 13.83 -15.28
N VAL A 197 -0.85 12.56 -14.91
CA VAL A 197 -1.85 11.95 -14.03
C VAL A 197 -1.79 12.55 -12.62
N LYS A 198 -0.60 12.78 -12.07
CA LYS A 198 -0.44 13.42 -10.75
C LYS A 198 -1.02 14.83 -10.75
N GLU A 199 -0.71 15.61 -11.79
CA GLU A 199 -1.22 16.97 -11.94
C GLU A 199 -2.74 16.98 -12.06
N ALA A 200 -3.31 16.14 -12.93
CA ALA A 200 -4.76 16.01 -13.09
C ALA A 200 -5.45 15.63 -11.77
N VAL A 201 -4.93 14.66 -11.04
CA VAL A 201 -5.47 14.26 -9.72
C VAL A 201 -5.33 15.36 -8.68
N SER A 202 -4.22 16.10 -8.69
CA SER A 202 -4.00 17.26 -7.82
C SER A 202 -5.00 18.38 -8.11
N ASN A 203 -5.21 18.72 -9.39
CA ASN A 203 -6.16 19.73 -9.83
C ASN A 203 -7.61 19.32 -9.51
N LYS A 204 -7.97 18.05 -9.74
CA LYS A 204 -9.27 17.49 -9.29
C LYS A 204 -9.47 17.70 -7.79
N LYS A 205 -8.45 17.40 -6.98
CA LYS A 205 -8.52 17.56 -5.51
C LYS A 205 -8.66 19.03 -5.12
N LYS A 206 -7.93 19.94 -5.77
CA LYS A 206 -8.04 21.39 -5.54
C LYS A 206 -9.46 21.90 -5.84
N MET A 207 -10.02 21.57 -7.00
CA MET A 207 -11.37 21.99 -7.38
C MET A 207 -12.44 21.45 -6.42
N PHE A 208 -12.29 20.20 -5.96
CA PHE A 208 -13.17 19.64 -4.94
C PHE A 208 -13.11 20.41 -3.61
N GLN A 209 -11.92 20.82 -3.17
CA GLN A 209 -11.76 21.61 -1.94
C GLN A 209 -12.35 23.02 -2.06
N ILE A 210 -12.27 23.64 -3.24
CA ILE A 210 -12.90 24.93 -3.52
C ILE A 210 -14.42 24.79 -3.38
N TRP A 211 -15.01 23.84 -4.11
CA TRP A 211 -16.44 23.55 -4.03
C TRP A 211 -16.89 23.20 -2.60
N LEU A 212 -16.10 22.44 -1.85
CA LEU A 212 -16.43 22.09 -0.46
C LEU A 212 -16.53 23.33 0.47
N LYS A 213 -15.77 24.38 0.18
CA LYS A 213 -15.80 25.64 0.93
C LYS A 213 -16.94 26.56 0.50
N THR A 214 -17.14 26.71 -0.81
CA THR A 214 -18.12 27.66 -1.37
C THR A 214 -19.53 27.08 -1.40
N LYS A 215 -19.67 25.76 -1.60
CA LYS A 215 -20.92 25.05 -1.91
C LYS A 215 -21.70 25.67 -3.09
N ASP A 216 -21.01 26.38 -3.98
CA ASP A 216 -21.62 27.03 -5.16
C ASP A 216 -21.76 26.08 -6.36
N GLU A 217 -22.79 26.30 -7.17
CA GLU A 217 -23.10 25.49 -8.35
C GLU A 217 -22.02 25.65 -9.44
N LYS A 218 -21.46 26.86 -9.61
CA LYS A 218 -20.41 27.10 -10.61
C LYS A 218 -19.14 26.31 -10.29
N ASP A 219 -18.75 26.28 -9.02
CA ASP A 219 -17.61 25.50 -8.54
C ASP A 219 -17.89 24.00 -8.64
N TYR A 220 -19.14 23.57 -8.41
CA TYR A 220 -19.54 22.17 -8.60
C TYR A 220 -19.39 21.72 -10.06
N ILE A 221 -19.86 22.54 -11.02
CA ILE A 221 -19.71 22.29 -12.45
C ILE A 221 -18.22 22.21 -12.83
N ARG A 222 -17.41 23.15 -12.34
CA ARG A 222 -15.95 23.15 -12.59
C ARG A 222 -15.29 21.88 -12.07
N TYR A 223 -15.59 21.47 -10.84
CA TYR A 223 -15.13 20.21 -10.27
C TYR A 223 -15.54 19.01 -11.13
N ARG A 224 -16.80 18.95 -11.59
CA ARG A 224 -17.29 17.86 -12.44
C ARG A 224 -16.56 17.75 -13.78
N LEU A 225 -16.26 18.88 -14.41
CA LEU A 225 -15.49 18.92 -15.65
C LEU A 225 -14.06 18.40 -15.40
N THR A 226 -13.36 18.95 -14.42
CA THR A 226 -11.99 18.51 -14.06
C THR A 226 -11.96 17.03 -13.66
N ARG A 227 -12.98 16.53 -12.96
CA ARG A 227 -13.12 15.10 -12.60
C ARG A 227 -13.22 14.24 -13.85
N ARG A 228 -14.06 14.62 -14.82
CA ARG A 228 -14.22 13.91 -16.09
C ARG A 228 -12.90 13.85 -16.87
N ASP A 229 -12.20 14.97 -16.95
CA ASP A 229 -10.93 15.09 -17.67
C ASP A 229 -9.85 14.25 -16.99
N THR A 230 -9.76 14.31 -15.65
CA THR A 230 -8.85 13.45 -14.88
C THR A 230 -9.10 11.97 -15.13
N LYS A 231 -10.37 11.55 -15.19
CA LYS A 231 -10.74 10.15 -15.49
C LYS A 231 -10.28 9.74 -16.90
N ARG A 232 -10.39 10.66 -17.88
CA ARG A 232 -9.90 10.45 -19.25
C ARG A 232 -8.38 10.32 -19.29
N THR A 233 -7.64 11.21 -18.63
CA THR A 233 -6.16 11.15 -18.53
C THR A 233 -5.69 9.86 -17.88
N ILE A 234 -6.31 9.44 -16.76
CA ILE A 234 -5.99 8.17 -16.10
C ILE A 234 -6.25 6.98 -17.05
N LYS A 235 -7.38 6.98 -17.76
CA LYS A 235 -7.72 5.90 -18.71
C LYS A 235 -6.67 5.82 -19.82
N LYS A 236 -6.36 6.95 -20.47
CA LYS A 236 -5.35 7.04 -21.53
C LYS A 236 -3.97 6.55 -21.06
N SER A 237 -3.49 7.04 -19.91
CA SER A 237 -2.18 6.63 -19.38
C SER A 237 -2.12 5.15 -19.00
N LYS A 238 -3.23 4.58 -18.49
CA LYS A 238 -3.34 3.13 -18.26
C LYS A 238 -3.28 2.34 -19.57
N GLU A 239 -4.02 2.75 -20.59
CA GLU A 239 -4.03 2.10 -21.90
C GLU A 239 -2.64 2.13 -22.56
N GLU A 240 -1.96 3.27 -22.54
CA GLU A 240 -0.59 3.42 -23.04
C GLU A 240 0.41 2.55 -22.27
N SER A 241 0.29 2.51 -20.94
CA SER A 241 1.13 1.66 -20.09
C SER A 241 0.91 0.18 -20.37
N TRP A 242 -0.34 -0.25 -20.58
CA TRP A 242 -0.66 -1.63 -20.92
C TRP A 242 -0.15 -2.00 -22.31
N LYS A 243 -0.28 -1.09 -23.28
CA LYS A 243 0.25 -1.29 -24.63
C LYS A 243 1.77 -1.47 -24.62
N LYS A 244 2.50 -0.56 -23.95
CA LYS A 244 3.97 -0.67 -23.78
C LYS A 244 4.39 -1.95 -23.07
N TYR A 245 3.64 -2.36 -22.05
CA TYR A 245 3.91 -3.62 -21.36
C TYR A 245 3.70 -4.84 -22.27
N GLY A 246 2.63 -4.84 -23.08
CA GLY A 246 2.39 -5.87 -24.08
C GLY A 246 3.48 -5.93 -25.16
N GLU A 247 3.90 -4.79 -25.69
CA GLU A 247 5.01 -4.69 -26.66
C GLU A 247 6.32 -5.24 -26.06
N HIS A 248 6.62 -4.87 -24.82
CA HIS A 248 7.79 -5.37 -24.10
C HIS A 248 7.76 -6.90 -23.89
N LEU A 249 6.61 -7.45 -23.52
CA LEU A 249 6.44 -8.90 -23.39
C LEU A 249 6.63 -9.63 -24.72
N THR A 250 6.11 -9.08 -25.82
CA THR A 250 6.31 -9.64 -27.16
C THR A 250 7.80 -9.63 -27.55
N GLN A 251 8.51 -8.53 -27.29
CA GLN A 251 9.94 -8.42 -27.54
C GLN A 251 10.77 -9.42 -26.72
N LEU A 252 10.44 -9.58 -25.43
CA LEU A 252 11.10 -10.57 -24.56
C LEU A 252 10.87 -12.00 -25.06
N CYS A 253 9.67 -12.30 -25.56
CA CYS A 253 9.36 -13.61 -26.14
C CYS A 253 10.27 -13.93 -27.34
N THR A 254 10.59 -12.92 -28.16
CA THR A 254 11.45 -13.09 -29.34
C THR A 254 12.95 -13.08 -29.03
N GLU A 255 13.40 -12.25 -28.09
CA GLU A 255 14.84 -12.02 -27.85
C GLU A 255 15.41 -12.88 -26.72
N SER A 256 14.64 -13.16 -25.67
CA SER A 256 15.06 -13.98 -24.53
C SER A 256 13.88 -14.74 -23.92
N PRO A 257 13.49 -15.90 -24.50
CA PRO A 257 12.40 -16.71 -23.99
C PRO A 257 12.56 -17.11 -22.52
N ARG A 258 13.80 -17.20 -22.02
CA ARG A 258 14.11 -17.52 -20.61
C ARG A 258 13.77 -16.41 -19.64
N ASP A 259 13.81 -15.14 -20.06
CA ASP A 259 13.50 -13.99 -19.20
C ASP A 259 12.02 -13.62 -19.26
N PHE A 260 11.32 -14.00 -20.33
CA PHE A 260 9.85 -13.94 -20.42
C PHE A 260 9.18 -14.67 -19.23
N TYR A 261 9.61 -15.89 -18.90
CA TYR A 261 9.03 -16.66 -17.77
C TYR A 261 9.42 -16.16 -16.37
N LYS A 262 10.32 -15.17 -16.27
CA LYS A 262 10.72 -14.54 -14.99
C LYS A 262 10.02 -13.20 -14.75
N SER A 263 9.26 -12.70 -15.73
CA SER A 263 8.68 -11.35 -15.78
C SER A 263 7.33 -11.23 -15.08
#